data_AF-A0A377XAS6-F1
#
_entry.id   AF-A0A377XAS6-F1
#
_cell.length_a   1.000
_cell.length_b   1.000
_cell.length_c   1.000
_cell.angle_alpha   90.00
_cell.angle_beta   90.00
_cell.angle_gamma   90.00
#
_symmetry.space_group_name_H-M   'P 1'
#
loop_
_entity.id
_entity.type
_entity.pdbx_description
1 polymer ?
#
loop_
_entity_poly.entity_id
_entity_poly.type
_entity_poly.pdbx_seq_one_letter_code
_entity_poly.pdbx_strand_id
1 'polypeptide(L)'
;MAHHIGNGCYGVLTINADGSYSYQASGKAGSAGNADVFTYTITDGNGLQSTTTLTINIGQEVETAQANPDTQAYYVGNVEDNLDIQGGNVVQVAGLSLLNTVNVALPTNGFKFVVAEGTEQDVTLGVSGSTALSIALGAVTLDLILINTDTNQIVGVIKDGITATPTGFLGLSLEYAGGGEFERIGAGNYMVVISSPTTEGLIGSILNLNLGTSISMEVTDSTKYVTGNVLHTDSDGRCWRYR
;
A
#
# COMPACT_ATOMS: atom_id res chain seq x y z
N MET A 1 -2.70 -11.13 -76.41
CA MET A 1 -1.97 -10.67 -75.21
C MET A 1 -2.43 -11.52 -74.05
N ALA A 2 -1.60 -12.47 -73.64
CA ALA A 2 -1.97 -13.47 -72.64
C ALA A 2 -1.59 -12.96 -71.25
N HIS A 3 -2.59 -12.87 -70.38
CA HIS A 3 -2.45 -12.68 -68.95
C HIS A 3 -2.21 -14.05 -68.33
N HIS A 4 -1.06 -14.29 -67.70
CA HIS A 4 -0.77 -15.56 -67.05
C HIS A 4 -0.98 -15.42 -65.54
N ILE A 5 -1.84 -16.29 -64.99
CA ILE A 5 -2.10 -16.39 -63.55
C ILE A 5 -1.48 -17.69 -63.07
N GLY A 6 -0.49 -17.59 -62.17
CA GLY A 6 0.15 -18.71 -61.50
C GLY A 6 -0.30 -18.80 -60.04
N ASN A 7 -0.92 -19.92 -59.64
CA ASN A 7 -1.26 -20.16 -58.25
C ASN A 7 -0.09 -20.83 -57.52
N GLY A 8 0.52 -20.11 -56.57
CA GLY A 8 1.52 -20.63 -55.65
C GLY A 8 0.88 -21.24 -54.39
N CYS A 9 1.71 -21.85 -53.55
CA CYS A 9 1.28 -22.38 -52.25
C CYS A 9 1.01 -21.27 -51.23
N TYR A 10 1.67 -20.12 -51.40
CA TYR A 10 1.66 -19.03 -50.43
C TYR A 10 1.09 -17.72 -50.99
N GLY A 11 0.77 -17.67 -52.28
CA GLY A 11 0.15 -16.51 -52.92
C GLY A 11 -0.15 -16.72 -54.40
N VAL A 12 -0.61 -15.67 -55.05
CA VAL A 12 -0.97 -15.68 -56.49
C VAL A 12 -0.06 -14.73 -57.24
N LEU A 13 0.57 -15.23 -58.31
CA LEU A 13 1.39 -14.47 -59.25
C LEU A 13 0.56 -14.10 -60.48
N THR A 14 0.64 -12.85 -60.88
CA THR A 14 0.08 -12.33 -62.14
C THR A 14 1.20 -11.74 -62.98
N ILE A 15 1.37 -12.20 -64.23
CA ILE A 15 2.35 -11.66 -65.19
C ILE A 15 1.62 -11.05 -66.39
N ASN A 16 1.98 -9.81 -66.72
CA ASN A 16 1.48 -9.06 -67.86
C ASN A 16 2.32 -9.34 -69.13
N ALA A 17 1.76 -9.03 -70.29
CA ALA A 17 2.41 -9.27 -71.58
C ALA A 17 3.68 -8.42 -71.81
N ASP A 18 3.84 -7.32 -71.08
CA ASP A 18 5.04 -6.47 -71.08
C ASP A 18 6.13 -6.97 -70.12
N GLY A 19 5.89 -8.08 -69.41
CA GLY A 19 6.80 -8.67 -68.43
C GLY A 19 6.69 -8.10 -67.02
N SER A 20 5.84 -7.08 -66.78
CA SER A 20 5.53 -6.63 -65.42
C SER A 20 4.76 -7.71 -64.66
N TYR A 21 5.01 -7.85 -63.36
CA TYR A 21 4.34 -8.84 -62.53
C TYR A 21 3.87 -8.26 -61.19
N SER A 22 2.85 -8.89 -60.61
CA SER A 22 2.42 -8.64 -59.23
C SER A 22 2.23 -9.96 -58.49
N TYR A 23 2.55 -9.97 -57.21
CA TYR A 23 2.35 -11.13 -56.34
C TYR A 23 1.58 -10.72 -55.10
N GLN A 24 0.50 -11.45 -54.82
CA GLN A 24 -0.30 -11.26 -53.62
C GLN A 24 -0.12 -12.45 -52.68
N ALA A 25 0.55 -12.22 -51.55
CA ALA A 25 0.68 -13.23 -50.50
C ALA A 25 -0.70 -13.53 -49.87
N SER A 26 -0.95 -14.79 -49.56
CA SER A 26 -2.20 -15.28 -48.96
C SER A 26 -2.37 -14.93 -47.48
N GLY A 27 -1.28 -14.53 -46.80
CA GLY A 27 -1.28 -14.29 -45.35
C GLY A 27 -1.44 -15.56 -44.50
N LYS A 28 -1.31 -16.75 -45.09
CA LYS A 28 -1.42 -18.03 -44.37
C LYS A 28 -0.38 -18.10 -43.24
N ALA A 29 -0.82 -18.41 -42.03
CA ALA A 29 0.06 -18.60 -40.88
C ALA A 29 1.13 -19.67 -41.18
N GLY A 30 2.39 -19.39 -40.82
CA GLY A 30 3.52 -20.28 -41.08
C GLY A 30 4.10 -20.19 -42.51
N SER A 31 3.64 -19.29 -43.37
CA SER A 31 4.23 -19.08 -44.71
C SER A 31 5.62 -18.42 -44.65
N ALA A 32 5.90 -17.72 -43.54
CA ALA A 32 7.19 -17.10 -43.26
C ALA A 32 8.38 -18.03 -43.47
N GLY A 33 9.41 -17.55 -44.18
CA GLY A 33 10.62 -18.31 -44.45
C GLY A 33 10.48 -19.37 -45.55
N ASN A 34 9.30 -19.52 -46.15
CA ASN A 34 9.10 -20.33 -47.35
C ASN A 34 9.16 -19.49 -48.63
N ALA A 35 9.09 -20.16 -49.78
CA ALA A 35 9.08 -19.51 -51.09
C ALA A 35 8.07 -20.17 -52.05
N ASP A 36 7.53 -19.38 -52.97
CA ASP A 36 6.85 -19.87 -54.17
C ASP A 36 7.81 -19.81 -55.37
N VAL A 37 7.79 -20.84 -56.22
CA VAL A 37 8.61 -20.92 -57.44
C VAL A 37 7.69 -21.07 -58.65
N PHE A 38 7.82 -20.17 -59.61
CA PHE A 38 7.04 -20.14 -60.84
C PHE A 38 7.94 -20.29 -62.05
N THR A 39 7.61 -21.21 -62.95
CA THR A 39 8.30 -21.38 -64.23
C THR A 39 7.51 -20.66 -65.32
N TYR A 40 8.16 -19.81 -66.12
CA TYR A 40 7.51 -19.10 -67.22
C TYR A 40 8.35 -19.14 -68.50
N THR A 41 7.65 -19.07 -69.64
CA THR A 41 8.24 -19.12 -70.98
C THR A 41 8.04 -17.79 -71.69
N ILE A 42 9.13 -17.19 -72.15
CA ILE A 42 9.15 -15.99 -72.98
C ILE A 42 9.18 -16.43 -74.44
N THR A 43 8.37 -15.81 -75.30
CA THR A 43 8.38 -16.04 -76.75
C THR A 43 8.76 -14.73 -77.45
N ASP A 44 9.75 -14.76 -78.35
CA ASP A 44 10.14 -13.57 -79.14
C ASP A 44 9.18 -13.33 -80.33
N GLY A 45 9.38 -12.23 -81.05
CA GLY A 45 8.54 -11.87 -82.21
C GLY A 45 8.61 -12.85 -83.39
N ASN A 46 9.58 -13.77 -83.39
CA ASN A 46 9.77 -14.80 -84.40
C ASN A 46 9.30 -16.19 -83.92
N GLY A 47 8.75 -16.29 -82.70
CA GLY A 47 8.26 -17.53 -82.12
C GLY A 47 9.31 -18.37 -81.38
N LEU A 48 10.54 -17.88 -81.18
CA LEU A 48 11.55 -18.57 -80.38
C LEU A 48 11.21 -18.46 -78.90
N GLN A 49 11.33 -19.57 -78.18
CA GLN A 49 10.95 -19.66 -76.77
C GLN A 49 12.16 -19.85 -75.86
N SER A 50 12.12 -19.23 -74.68
CA SER A 50 13.06 -19.44 -73.59
C SER A 50 12.31 -19.58 -72.27
N THR A 51 12.74 -20.51 -71.41
CA THR A 51 12.08 -20.80 -70.13
C THR A 51 13.00 -20.45 -68.97
N THR A 52 12.45 -19.81 -67.93
CA THR A 52 13.17 -19.47 -66.70
C THR A 52 12.25 -19.56 -65.47
N THR A 53 12.81 -19.40 -64.28
CA THR A 53 12.09 -19.46 -63.00
C THR A 53 12.11 -18.11 -62.27
N LEU A 54 11.00 -17.79 -61.60
CA LEU A 54 10.85 -16.69 -60.65
C LEU A 54 10.59 -17.28 -59.26
N THR A 55 11.46 -16.95 -58.30
CA THR A 55 11.30 -17.35 -56.90
C THR A 55 10.89 -16.16 -56.06
N ILE A 56 9.83 -16.31 -55.26
CA ILE A 56 9.31 -15.27 -54.35
C ILE A 56 9.43 -15.78 -52.91
N ASN A 57 10.30 -15.16 -52.12
CA ASN A 57 10.50 -15.47 -50.70
C ASN A 57 9.49 -14.73 -49.82
N ILE A 58 8.89 -15.41 -48.85
CA ILE A 58 7.85 -14.85 -47.97
C ILE A 58 8.44 -14.42 -46.63
N GLY A 59 8.49 -13.11 -46.39
CA GLY A 59 8.95 -12.51 -45.14
C GLY A 59 7.86 -12.39 -44.07
N GLN A 60 8.27 -12.06 -42.84
CA GLN A 60 7.40 -11.55 -41.77
C GLN A 60 7.88 -10.17 -41.37
N GLU A 61 6.95 -9.26 -41.15
CA GLU A 61 7.20 -8.04 -40.37
C GLU A 61 6.81 -8.37 -38.93
N VAL A 62 7.80 -8.37 -38.02
CA VAL A 62 7.58 -8.62 -36.60
C VAL A 62 7.61 -7.27 -35.90
N GLU A 63 6.43 -6.75 -35.55
CA GLU A 63 6.33 -5.67 -34.58
C GLU A 63 6.71 -6.22 -33.20
N THR A 64 7.79 -5.70 -32.63
CA THR A 64 8.22 -6.09 -31.28
C THR A 64 7.29 -5.44 -30.25
N ALA A 65 6.93 -6.18 -29.21
CA ALA A 65 6.14 -5.61 -28.12
C ALA A 65 6.89 -4.44 -27.48
N GLN A 66 6.35 -3.23 -27.58
CA GLN A 66 6.81 -2.08 -26.82
C GLN A 66 5.95 -1.93 -25.57
N ALA A 67 6.55 -2.16 -24.40
CA ALA A 67 5.91 -1.81 -23.15
C ALA A 67 5.86 -0.28 -23.05
N ASN A 68 4.66 0.29 -22.86
CA ASN A 68 4.51 1.68 -22.47
C ASN A 68 4.67 1.75 -20.93
N PRO A 69 5.75 2.32 -20.38
CA PRO A 69 5.88 2.45 -18.94
C PRO A 69 4.80 3.39 -18.40
N ASP A 70 3.92 2.89 -17.53
CA ASP A 70 3.04 3.75 -16.76
C ASP A 70 3.90 4.53 -15.75
N THR A 71 3.78 5.86 -15.78
CA THR A 71 4.57 6.74 -14.92
C THR A 71 3.67 7.26 -13.81
N GLN A 72 3.33 6.41 -12.83
CA GLN A 72 2.69 6.86 -11.60
C GLN A 72 3.77 7.20 -10.56
N ALA A 73 4.17 8.47 -10.52
CA ALA A 73 5.00 9.00 -9.46
C ALA A 73 4.10 9.40 -8.29
N TYR A 74 4.05 8.59 -7.24
CA TYR A 74 3.49 9.01 -5.96
C TYR A 74 4.62 9.62 -5.12
N TYR A 75 4.47 10.88 -4.70
CA TYR A 75 5.39 11.49 -3.74
C TYR A 75 5.20 10.80 -2.38
N VAL A 76 5.95 9.72 -2.13
CA VAL A 76 6.10 9.18 -0.78
C VAL A 76 7.12 10.06 -0.06
N GLY A 77 6.69 11.26 0.31
CA GLY A 77 7.35 11.97 1.39
C GLY A 77 6.90 11.30 2.68
N ASN A 78 7.83 10.64 3.39
CA ASN A 78 7.64 10.44 4.82
C ASN A 78 7.60 11.84 5.40
N VAL A 79 6.39 12.32 5.70
CA VAL A 79 6.22 13.61 6.34
C VAL A 79 6.12 13.29 7.82
N GLU A 80 7.19 13.60 8.53
CA GLU A 80 7.24 13.53 9.98
C GLU A 80 6.39 14.67 10.57
N ASP A 81 5.94 14.51 11.82
CA ASP A 81 5.23 15.53 12.62
C ASP A 81 3.96 16.12 11.98
N ASN A 82 3.26 15.38 11.12
CA ASN A 82 2.02 15.85 10.49
C ASN A 82 0.74 15.31 11.13
N LEU A 83 0.87 14.68 12.30
CA LEU A 83 -0.28 14.18 13.04
C LEU A 83 -1.13 15.35 13.55
N ASP A 84 -2.44 15.28 13.31
CA ASP A 84 -3.37 16.30 13.79
C ASP A 84 -3.73 16.04 15.26
N ILE A 85 -3.05 16.74 16.16
CA ILE A 85 -3.25 16.65 17.61
C ILE A 85 -4.42 17.56 18.01
N GLN A 86 -5.54 16.94 18.36
CA GLN A 86 -6.76 17.63 18.77
C GLN A 86 -6.72 18.11 20.23
N GLY A 87 -5.70 17.66 20.99
CA GLY A 87 -5.42 18.10 22.35
C GLY A 87 -6.41 17.56 23.41
N GLY A 88 -6.01 17.69 24.69
CA GLY A 88 -6.82 17.34 25.86
C GLY A 88 -5.96 16.86 27.04
N ASN A 89 -6.47 17.01 28.27
CA ASN A 89 -5.82 16.45 29.46
C ASN A 89 -5.93 14.91 29.46
N VAL A 90 -4.92 14.25 30.03
CA VAL A 90 -4.91 12.79 30.21
C VAL A 90 -6.03 12.38 31.16
N VAL A 91 -6.90 11.46 30.71
CA VAL A 91 -7.90 10.86 31.59
C VAL A 91 -7.51 9.42 31.88
N GLN A 92 -7.27 9.15 33.16
CA GLN A 92 -7.10 7.81 33.68
C GLN A 92 -8.47 7.14 33.76
N VAL A 93 -8.63 5.95 33.17
CA VAL A 93 -9.87 5.19 33.24
C VAL A 93 -9.66 3.97 34.14
N ALA A 94 -10.50 3.90 35.17
CA ALA A 94 -10.59 2.80 36.12
C ALA A 94 -10.96 1.46 35.46
N GLY A 95 -10.24 0.38 35.81
CA GLY A 95 -10.82 -0.97 35.74
C GLY A 95 -10.99 -1.59 34.34
N LEU A 96 -10.18 -1.19 33.36
CA LEU A 96 -10.14 -1.88 32.06
C LEU A 96 -9.42 -3.23 32.21
N SER A 97 -10.19 -4.29 32.44
CA SER A 97 -9.72 -5.68 32.34
C SER A 97 -9.77 -6.13 30.87
N LEU A 98 -8.60 -6.41 30.29
CA LEU A 98 -8.41 -6.66 28.85
C LEU A 98 -8.69 -8.11 28.45
N LEU A 99 -9.95 -8.55 28.57
CA LEU A 99 -10.42 -9.81 27.98
C LEU A 99 -11.30 -9.52 26.74
N ASN A 100 -10.62 -9.32 25.60
CA ASN A 100 -11.12 -9.23 24.21
C ASN A 100 -12.22 -8.20 23.88
N THR A 101 -11.97 -7.40 22.83
CA THR A 101 -12.88 -6.48 22.14
C THR A 101 -14.01 -5.91 23.02
N VAL A 102 -13.61 -5.14 24.03
CA VAL A 102 -14.54 -4.53 24.98
C VAL A 102 -14.89 -3.12 24.49
N ASN A 103 -16.20 -2.82 24.41
CA ASN A 103 -16.66 -1.45 24.27
C ASN A 103 -16.23 -0.66 25.52
N VAL A 104 -15.31 0.29 25.35
CA VAL A 104 -14.87 1.15 26.44
C VAL A 104 -15.81 2.36 26.55
N ALA A 105 -16.37 2.60 27.73
CA ALA A 105 -17.04 3.87 28.02
C ALA A 105 -15.97 4.98 28.07
N LEU A 106 -15.93 5.81 27.03
CA LEU A 106 -14.91 6.82 26.86
C LEU A 106 -15.21 8.09 27.67
N PRO A 107 -14.21 8.67 28.34
CA PRO A 107 -14.35 9.99 28.95
C PRO A 107 -14.51 11.08 27.88
N THR A 108 -15.18 12.19 28.23
CA THR A 108 -15.38 13.32 27.31
C THR A 108 -14.08 14.07 27.00
N ASN A 109 -13.13 14.07 27.93
CA ASN A 109 -11.79 14.63 27.80
C ASN A 109 -10.75 13.51 27.67
N GLY A 110 -9.64 13.75 26.97
CA GLY A 110 -8.55 12.78 26.80
C GLY A 110 -7.55 13.29 25.77
N PHE A 111 -6.35 12.71 25.72
CA PHE A 111 -5.39 13.00 24.67
C PHE A 111 -5.86 12.37 23.36
N LYS A 112 -6.16 13.21 22.36
CA LYS A 112 -6.77 12.79 21.08
C LYS A 112 -5.92 13.22 19.89
N PHE A 113 -5.93 12.39 18.87
CA PHE A 113 -5.31 12.68 17.58
C PHE A 113 -6.10 12.02 16.44
N VAL A 114 -5.87 12.48 15.21
CA VAL A 114 -6.53 11.96 14.00
C VAL A 114 -5.49 11.48 13.01
N VAL A 115 -5.68 10.26 12.48
CA VAL A 115 -4.93 9.75 11.33
C VAL A 115 -5.78 9.96 10.08
N ALA A 116 -5.22 10.68 9.10
CA ALA A 116 -5.93 11.06 7.88
C ALA A 116 -6.29 9.85 6.99
N GLU A 117 -7.37 9.96 6.22
CA GLU A 117 -7.80 8.92 5.27
C GLU A 117 -6.70 8.54 4.25
N GLY A 118 -6.68 7.25 3.89
CA GLY A 118 -5.71 6.69 2.92
C GLY A 118 -4.27 6.58 3.45
N THR A 119 -4.06 6.83 4.74
CA THR A 119 -2.72 6.89 5.34
C THR A 119 -2.64 5.99 6.57
N GLU A 120 -1.44 5.49 6.83
CA GLU A 120 -1.07 4.81 8.07
C GLU A 120 -0.01 5.65 8.78
N GLN A 121 0.06 5.57 10.11
CA GLN A 121 0.99 6.39 10.88
C GLN A 121 1.61 5.61 12.03
N ASP A 122 2.92 5.76 12.18
CA ASP A 122 3.63 5.38 13.40
C ASP A 122 3.59 6.60 14.33
N VAL A 123 3.22 6.41 15.61
CA VAL A 123 3.02 7.50 16.57
C VAL A 123 3.76 7.20 17.86
N THR A 124 4.77 8.01 18.17
CA THR A 124 5.53 7.92 19.43
C THR A 124 4.97 8.89 20.44
N LEU A 125 4.64 8.38 21.63
CA LEU A 125 4.08 9.15 22.73
C LEU A 125 5.08 9.30 23.86
N GLY A 126 5.19 10.50 24.40
CA GLY A 126 5.87 10.81 25.66
C GLY A 126 4.85 11.09 26.77
N VAL A 127 5.11 10.55 27.96
CA VAL A 127 4.29 10.76 29.16
C VAL A 127 5.16 11.31 30.28
N SER A 128 4.72 12.40 30.89
CA SER A 128 5.37 12.99 32.06
C SER A 128 4.34 13.56 33.04
N GLY A 129 4.70 13.72 34.31
CA GLY A 129 3.85 14.41 35.27
C GLY A 129 4.09 14.00 36.70
N SER A 130 3.32 14.57 37.63
CA SER A 130 3.36 14.14 39.02
C SER A 130 2.01 14.27 39.72
N THR A 131 1.85 13.54 40.82
CA THR A 131 0.68 13.60 41.70
C THR A 131 1.13 13.56 43.14
N ALA A 132 0.62 14.47 43.98
CA ALA A 132 0.86 14.42 45.41
C ALA A 132 0.01 13.32 46.05
N LEU A 133 0.63 12.53 46.92
CA LEU A 133 0.01 11.45 47.66
C LEU A 133 -0.06 11.79 49.15
N SER A 134 -1.07 11.26 49.83
CA SER A 134 -1.16 11.34 51.29
C SER A 134 -0.44 10.20 52.00
N ILE A 135 0.04 9.19 51.27
CA ILE A 135 0.78 8.03 51.79
C ILE A 135 1.91 7.62 50.86
N ALA A 136 2.94 6.98 51.43
CA ALA A 136 4.06 6.42 50.69
C ALA A 136 3.61 5.18 49.91
N LEU A 137 3.94 5.13 48.62
CA LEU A 137 3.72 3.97 47.75
C LEU A 137 5.05 3.38 47.28
N GLY A 138 5.02 2.18 46.71
CA GLY A 138 6.12 1.62 45.91
C GLY A 138 5.97 2.02 44.43
N ALA A 139 7.03 1.83 43.64
CA ALA A 139 6.95 2.04 42.20
C ALA A 139 5.98 1.05 41.53
N VAL A 140 5.25 1.53 40.53
CA VAL A 140 4.29 0.75 39.74
C VAL A 140 4.37 1.09 38.26
N THR A 141 3.93 0.17 37.40
CA THR A 141 3.85 0.37 35.95
C THR A 141 2.39 0.47 35.49
N LEU A 142 2.16 1.19 34.39
CA LEU A 142 0.84 1.42 33.78
C LEU A 142 0.91 1.14 32.28
N ASP A 143 -0.17 0.60 31.72
CA ASP A 143 -0.27 0.42 30.27
C ASP A 143 -0.86 1.66 29.59
N LEU A 144 -0.37 1.97 28.39
CA LEU A 144 -1.01 2.89 27.45
C LEU A 144 -1.94 2.09 26.53
N ILE A 145 -3.17 2.56 26.36
CA ILE A 145 -4.20 1.92 25.53
C ILE A 145 -4.64 2.92 24.47
N LEU A 146 -4.57 2.51 23.20
CA LEU A 146 -5.08 3.26 22.06
C LEU A 146 -6.48 2.78 21.71
N ILE A 147 -7.43 3.70 21.66
CA ILE A 147 -8.85 3.40 21.38
C ILE A 147 -9.28 4.18 20.15
N ASN A 148 -9.89 3.50 19.18
CA ASN A 148 -10.60 4.15 18.09
C ASN A 148 -11.95 4.65 18.63
N THR A 149 -12.18 5.96 18.53
CA THR A 149 -13.34 6.64 19.13
C THR A 149 -14.60 6.52 18.29
N ASP A 150 -14.49 6.17 17.01
CA ASP A 150 -15.63 5.92 16.15
C ASP A 150 -16.24 4.54 16.45
N THR A 151 -15.39 3.53 16.69
CA THR A 151 -15.82 2.15 16.98
C THR A 151 -15.84 1.80 18.47
N ASN A 152 -15.23 2.63 19.32
CA ASN A 152 -14.97 2.37 20.74
C ASN A 152 -14.16 1.09 21.00
N GLN A 153 -13.34 0.68 20.03
CA GLN A 153 -12.51 -0.52 20.12
C GLN A 153 -11.06 -0.19 20.45
N ILE A 154 -10.42 -1.06 21.23
CA ILE A 154 -8.98 -1.00 21.48
C ILE A 154 -8.24 -1.43 20.21
N VAL A 155 -7.32 -0.57 19.75
CA VAL A 155 -6.52 -0.79 18.54
C VAL A 155 -5.07 -1.12 18.88
N GLY A 156 -4.59 -0.69 20.04
CA GLY A 156 -3.22 -0.99 20.50
C GLY A 156 -3.09 -0.91 22.01
N VAL A 157 -2.13 -1.65 22.56
CA VAL A 157 -1.76 -1.60 23.97
C VAL A 157 -0.23 -1.64 24.09
N ILE A 158 0.35 -0.64 24.76
CA ILE A 158 1.75 -0.66 25.17
C ILE A 158 1.77 -1.06 26.64
N LYS A 159 2.27 -2.26 26.90
CA LYS A 159 2.39 -2.83 28.25
C LYS A 159 3.51 -2.14 29.02
N ASP A 160 3.23 -1.81 30.28
CA ASP A 160 4.18 -1.19 31.21
C ASP A 160 4.86 0.07 30.63
N GLY A 161 4.18 0.77 29.72
CA GLY A 161 4.73 1.93 28.99
C GLY A 161 5.00 3.14 29.89
N ILE A 162 4.37 3.22 31.06
CA ILE A 162 4.61 4.29 32.03
C ILE A 162 5.08 3.69 33.34
N THR A 163 6.12 4.28 33.92
CA THR A 163 6.55 4.02 35.29
C THR A 163 6.12 5.16 36.19
N ALA A 164 5.43 4.84 37.29
CA ALA A 164 5.06 5.78 38.34
C ALA A 164 5.97 5.53 39.55
N THR A 165 6.91 6.45 39.78
CA THR A 165 7.96 6.32 40.80
C THR A 165 7.67 7.23 41.99
N PRO A 166 7.63 6.71 43.23
CA PRO A 166 7.49 7.52 44.43
C PRO A 166 8.68 8.46 44.59
N THR A 167 8.40 9.75 44.70
CA THR A 167 9.37 10.82 44.91
C THR A 167 8.96 11.72 46.07
N GLY A 168 9.82 12.66 46.44
CA GLY A 168 9.57 13.58 47.55
C GLY A 168 9.80 12.98 48.95
N PHE A 169 9.60 13.80 49.98
CA PHE A 169 9.83 13.39 51.38
C PHE A 169 8.86 12.27 51.76
N LEU A 170 9.39 11.11 52.16
CA LEU A 170 8.64 9.89 52.46
C LEU A 170 7.86 9.29 51.29
N GLY A 171 8.19 9.61 50.03
CA GLY A 171 7.50 9.04 48.86
C GLY A 171 6.04 9.53 48.73
N LEU A 172 5.74 10.72 49.24
CA LEU A 172 4.42 11.35 49.19
C LEU A 172 4.14 12.10 47.87
N SER A 173 4.96 11.87 46.84
CA SER A 173 4.70 12.29 45.47
C SER A 173 4.89 11.08 44.58
N LEU A 174 4.16 11.03 43.47
CA LEU A 174 4.32 10.03 42.43
C LEU A 174 4.67 10.74 41.14
N GLU A 175 5.84 10.46 40.59
CA GLU A 175 6.30 10.99 39.31
C GLU A 175 6.04 9.95 38.22
N TYR A 176 5.38 10.38 37.13
CA TYR A 176 5.08 9.56 35.98
C TYR A 176 6.09 9.88 34.88
N ALA A 177 6.71 8.86 34.32
CA ALA A 177 7.58 8.99 33.17
C ALA A 177 7.46 7.74 32.29
N GLY A 178 7.52 7.93 30.98
CA GLY A 178 7.52 6.82 30.03
C GLY A 178 6.89 7.23 28.71
N GLY A 179 6.33 6.27 28.01
CA GLY A 179 5.84 6.44 26.66
C GLY A 179 5.95 5.16 25.85
N GLY A 180 5.84 5.31 24.55
CA GLY A 180 6.08 4.25 23.59
C GLY A 180 5.41 4.54 22.25
N GLU A 181 5.56 3.59 21.33
CA GLU A 181 5.16 3.76 19.94
C GLU A 181 4.01 2.83 19.58
N PHE A 182 3.05 3.37 18.84
CA PHE A 182 2.03 2.61 18.14
C PHE A 182 2.36 2.63 16.65
N GLU A 183 2.64 1.45 16.08
CA GLU A 183 3.02 1.31 14.68
C GLU A 183 1.79 1.09 13.77
N ARG A 184 1.89 1.62 12.54
CA ARG A 184 0.99 1.40 11.41
C ARG A 184 -0.49 1.60 11.74
N ILE A 185 -0.79 2.64 12.51
CA ILE A 185 -2.15 3.01 12.87
C ILE A 185 -2.86 3.48 11.60
N GLY A 186 -3.95 2.82 11.21
CA GLY A 186 -4.76 3.21 10.06
C GLY A 186 -5.57 4.49 10.30
N ALA A 187 -6.16 5.02 9.22
CA ALA A 187 -7.04 6.20 9.29
C ALA A 187 -8.16 6.07 10.35
N GLY A 188 -8.42 7.16 11.07
CA GLY A 188 -9.49 7.21 12.07
C GLY A 188 -9.24 8.22 13.20
N ASN A 189 -10.22 8.31 14.11
CA ASN A 189 -10.16 9.18 15.28
C ASN A 189 -9.75 8.38 16.52
N TYR A 190 -8.68 8.80 17.21
CA TYR A 190 -8.11 8.04 18.32
C TYR A 190 -8.04 8.83 19.62
N MET A 191 -8.12 8.09 20.72
CA MET A 191 -7.86 8.58 22.06
C MET A 191 -6.93 7.63 22.79
N VAL A 192 -5.96 8.19 23.53
CA VAL A 192 -5.05 7.44 24.38
C VAL A 192 -5.55 7.48 25.82
N VAL A 193 -5.55 6.31 26.46
CA VAL A 193 -5.97 6.12 27.85
C VAL A 193 -4.86 5.41 28.62
N ILE A 194 -4.65 5.82 29.87
CA ILE A 194 -3.77 5.09 30.80
C ILE A 194 -4.63 4.12 31.60
N SER A 195 -4.26 2.84 31.63
CA SER A 195 -4.88 1.86 32.51
C SER A 195 -4.28 1.90 33.92
N SER A 196 -5.09 1.60 34.93
CA SER A 196 -4.62 1.43 36.32
C SER A 196 -3.57 0.31 36.41
N PRO A 197 -2.63 0.38 37.37
CA PRO A 197 -1.56 -0.62 37.50
C PRO A 197 -2.17 -1.99 37.76
N THR A 198 -1.52 -3.03 37.24
CA THR A 198 -1.96 -4.44 37.33
C THR A 198 -1.85 -5.05 38.73
N THR A 199 -1.63 -4.24 39.77
CA THR A 199 -1.48 -4.72 41.15
C THR A 199 -2.84 -4.73 41.85
N GLU A 200 -3.34 -5.94 42.15
CA GLU A 200 -4.42 -6.08 43.11
C GLU A 200 -3.99 -5.51 44.48
N GLY A 201 -4.67 -4.48 44.97
CA GLY A 201 -4.37 -3.88 46.27
C GLY A 201 -4.77 -2.41 46.41
N LEU A 202 -4.48 -1.85 47.61
CA LEU A 202 -4.81 -0.46 47.98
C LEU A 202 -4.25 0.58 46.98
N ILE A 203 -3.15 0.24 46.30
CA ILE A 203 -2.46 1.07 45.29
C ILE A 203 -3.33 1.27 44.05
N GLY A 204 -3.96 0.20 43.55
CA GLY A 204 -4.88 0.25 42.42
C GLY A 204 -6.09 1.15 42.71
N SER A 205 -6.58 1.17 43.96
CA SER A 205 -7.71 2.04 44.37
C SER A 205 -7.35 3.52 44.59
N ILE A 206 -6.12 3.83 45.03
CA ILE A 206 -5.68 5.21 45.29
C ILE A 206 -5.36 5.95 43.99
N LEU A 207 -4.72 5.27 43.03
CA LEU A 207 -4.46 5.86 41.71
C LEU A 207 -5.77 6.11 40.94
N ASN A 208 -6.81 5.34 41.26
CA ASN A 208 -8.14 5.49 40.66
C ASN A 208 -8.95 6.69 41.18
N LEU A 209 -8.46 7.36 42.22
CA LEU A 209 -9.06 8.55 42.80
C LEU A 209 -8.37 9.77 42.21
N ASN A 210 -9.01 10.33 41.19
CA ASN A 210 -8.77 11.58 40.47
C ASN A 210 -8.27 12.76 41.35
N LEU A 211 -7.02 12.70 41.81
CA LEU A 211 -6.34 13.72 42.62
C LEU A 211 -5.64 14.71 41.68
N GLY A 212 -6.41 15.57 41.00
CA GLY A 212 -5.90 16.74 40.27
C GLY A 212 -4.60 16.47 39.51
N THR A 213 -4.55 15.38 38.75
CA THR A 213 -3.32 14.85 38.19
C THR A 213 -2.83 15.75 37.07
N SER A 214 -1.58 16.19 37.15
CA SER A 214 -0.90 16.93 36.08
C SER A 214 -0.08 15.96 35.23
N ILE A 215 -0.75 14.94 34.68
CA ILE A 215 -0.10 14.05 33.71
C ILE A 215 -0.24 14.69 32.32
N SER A 216 0.90 14.97 31.71
CA SER A 216 1.03 15.44 30.35
C SER A 216 1.30 14.26 29.43
N MET A 217 0.65 14.28 28.27
CA MET A 217 0.94 13.43 27.13
C MET A 217 1.29 14.33 25.95
N GLU A 218 2.32 13.94 25.22
CA GLU A 218 2.70 14.58 23.97
C GLU A 218 3.03 13.53 22.93
N VAL A 219 2.77 13.85 21.66
CA VAL A 219 3.34 13.09 20.55
C VAL A 219 4.75 13.64 20.36
N THR A 220 5.75 12.81 20.61
CA THR A 220 7.16 13.21 20.49
C THR A 220 7.69 12.99 19.08
N ASP A 221 7.05 12.11 18.31
CA ASP A 221 7.37 11.83 16.91
C ASP A 221 6.16 11.20 16.20
N SER A 222 6.04 11.39 14.89
CA SER A 222 5.06 10.66 14.08
C SER A 222 5.51 10.50 12.63
N THR A 223 5.49 9.27 12.12
CA THR A 223 5.86 8.96 10.73
C THR A 223 4.65 8.54 9.90
N LYS A 224 4.36 9.29 8.84
CA LYS A 224 3.22 9.01 7.94
C LYS A 224 3.61 8.17 6.73
N TYR A 225 2.79 7.16 6.46
CA TYR A 225 2.84 6.32 5.27
C TYR A 225 1.58 6.53 4.43
N VAL A 226 1.74 6.65 3.12
CA VAL A 226 0.60 6.60 2.21
C VAL A 226 0.37 5.16 1.78
N THR A 227 -0.86 4.70 1.98
CA THR A 227 -1.30 3.39 1.51
C THR A 227 -2.04 3.56 0.18
N GLY A 228 -1.75 2.68 -0.77
CA GLY A 228 -2.37 2.69 -2.08
C GLY A 228 -2.05 1.39 -2.82
N ASN A 229 -2.91 1.02 -3.76
CA ASN A 229 -2.65 -0.10 -4.63
C ASN A 229 -2.15 0.42 -5.99
N VAL A 230 -0.99 -0.04 -6.43
CA VAL A 230 -0.48 0.22 -7.80
C VAL A 230 -1.25 -0.56 -8.86
N LEU A 231 -2.13 -1.48 -8.44
CA LEU A 231 -3.00 -2.23 -9.34
C LEU A 231 -4.40 -1.61 -9.36
N HIS A 232 -4.68 -0.83 -10.40
CA HIS A 232 -6.05 -0.57 -10.79
C HIS A 232 -6.59 -1.85 -11.45
N THR A 233 -7.65 -2.43 -10.90
CA THR A 233 -8.45 -3.38 -11.68
C THR A 233 -9.21 -2.53 -12.70
N ASP A 234 -8.98 -2.79 -13.99
CA ASP A 234 -9.95 -2.37 -14.98
C ASP A 234 -11.30 -3.03 -14.63
N SER A 235 -12.39 -2.41 -15.06
CA SER A 235 -13.76 -2.93 -14.89
C SER A 235 -13.97 -4.34 -15.47
N ASP A 236 -12.95 -4.89 -16.13
CA ASP A 236 -12.97 -6.17 -16.82
C ASP A 236 -12.29 -7.29 -15.99
N GLY A 237 -11.77 -6.97 -14.80
CA GLY A 237 -11.35 -7.94 -13.79
C GLY A 237 -10.18 -8.84 -14.21
N ARG A 238 -9.36 -8.42 -15.17
CA ARG A 238 -8.21 -9.22 -15.60
C ARG A 238 -6.97 -8.82 -14.81
N CYS A 239 -6.65 -9.58 -13.76
CA CYS A 239 -5.28 -9.64 -13.28
C CYS A 239 -4.36 -10.07 -14.44
N TRP A 240 -3.27 -9.34 -14.62
CA TRP A 240 -2.20 -9.57 -15.58
C TRP A 240 -1.91 -11.07 -15.76
N ARG A 241 -2.18 -11.59 -16.96
CA ARG A 241 -1.71 -12.91 -17.38
C ARG A 241 -0.41 -12.72 -18.14
N TYR A 242 0.69 -13.24 -17.59
CA TYR A 242 1.85 -13.59 -18.39
C TYR A 242 1.40 -14.54 -19.52
N ARG A 243 1.62 -14.15 -20.77
CA ARG A 243 1.78 -15.04 -21.91
C ARG A 243 2.91 -14.53 -22.78
#